data_AF-F0WXC4-F1
#
_entry.id   AF-F0WXC4-F1
#
_cell.length_a   1.000
_cell.length_b   1.000
_cell.length_c   1.000
_cell.angle_alpha   90.00
_cell.angle_beta   90.00
_cell.angle_gamma   90.00
#
_symmetry.space_group_name_H-M   'P 1'
#
loop_
_entity.id
_entity.type
_entity.pdbx_description
1 polymer ?
#
loop_
_entity_poly.entity_id
_entity_poly.type
_entity_poly.pdbx_seq_one_letter_code
_entity_poly.pdbx_strand_id
1 'polypeptide(L)'
;MTTALIQCSLAQFNEKTQDLDRHVLLLLDNASLHRVSEQFSNVMLHCILPNTSAHLQPQDVGIIQSLKSQINKIRNAYGVDKLDELLARMDGMGKENVEINSEQLFNVSIVVAMRWAQKA
;
A
#
# COMPACT_ATOMS: atom_id res chain seq x y z
N MET A 1 -14.24 -0.59 0.96
CA MET A 1 -14.67 0.21 -0.20
C MET A 1 -15.84 -0.51 -0.85
N THR A 2 -16.90 0.19 -1.25
CA THR A 2 -18.11 -0.42 -1.87
C THR A 2 -18.22 0.00 -3.33
N THR A 3 -18.94 -0.78 -4.14
CA THR A 3 -19.20 -0.43 -5.55
C THR A 3 -19.86 0.95 -5.68
N ALA A 4 -20.80 1.28 -4.80
CA ALA A 4 -21.47 2.59 -4.78
C ALA A 4 -20.47 3.75 -4.59
N LEU A 5 -19.49 3.60 -3.71
CA LEU A 5 -18.46 4.64 -3.51
C LEU A 5 -17.54 4.80 -4.73
N ILE A 6 -17.25 3.69 -5.42
CA ILE A 6 -16.47 3.72 -6.66
C ILE A 6 -17.27 4.43 -7.76
N GLN A 7 -18.57 4.13 -7.91
CA GLN A 7 -19.45 4.81 -8.86
C GLN A 7 -19.50 6.32 -8.61
N CYS A 8 -19.74 6.74 -7.37
CA CYS A 8 -19.74 8.16 -7.02
C CYS A 8 -18.40 8.83 -7.36
N SER A 9 -17.28 8.16 -7.08
CA SER A 9 -15.95 8.68 -7.39
C SER A 9 -15.70 8.79 -8.90
N LEU A 10 -16.15 7.80 -9.69
CA LEU A 10 -16.04 7.80 -11.15
C LEU A 10 -16.91 8.87 -11.79
N ALA A 11 -18.12 9.10 -11.29
CA ALA A 11 -18.99 10.18 -11.75
C ALA A 11 -18.33 11.55 -11.52
N GLN A 12 -17.81 11.80 -10.32
CA GLN A 12 -17.08 13.03 -10.01
C GLN A 12 -15.81 13.20 -10.86
N PHE A 13 -15.11 12.10 -11.15
CA PHE A 13 -13.95 12.15 -12.03
C PHE A 13 -14.34 12.47 -13.47
N ASN A 14 -15.44 11.88 -13.97
CA ASN A 14 -15.96 12.16 -15.30
C ASN A 14 -16.37 13.64 -15.47
N GLU A 15 -17.10 14.21 -14.51
CA GLU A 15 -17.43 15.65 -14.50
C GLU A 15 -16.17 16.51 -14.59
N LYS A 16 -15.15 16.22 -13.78
CA LYS A 16 -13.87 16.96 -13.86
C LYS A 16 -13.19 16.81 -15.22
N THR A 17 -13.25 15.64 -15.85
CA THR A 17 -12.66 15.46 -17.18
C THR A 17 -13.46 16.16 -18.27
N GLN A 18 -14.78 16.27 -18.12
CA GLN A 18 -15.64 17.08 -18.99
C GLN A 18 -15.28 18.56 -18.89
N ASP A 19 -15.16 19.09 -17.66
CA ASP A 19 -14.79 20.49 -17.43
C ASP A 19 -13.43 20.85 -18.02
N LEU A 20 -12.52 19.87 -18.09
CA LEU A 20 -11.19 20.02 -18.68
C LEU A 20 -11.14 19.74 -20.19
N ASP A 21 -12.27 19.41 -20.81
CA ASP A 21 -12.39 18.98 -22.22
C ASP A 21 -11.41 17.85 -22.58
N ARG A 22 -11.36 16.82 -21.74
CA ARG A 22 -10.47 15.66 -21.91
C ARG A 22 -11.26 14.36 -21.95
N HIS A 23 -10.80 13.45 -22.78
CA HIS A 23 -11.19 12.04 -22.76
C HIS A 23 -10.08 11.20 -22.13
N VAL A 24 -10.43 10.37 -21.15
CA VAL A 24 -9.48 9.58 -20.36
C VAL A 24 -9.81 8.11 -20.46
N LEU A 25 -8.79 7.29 -20.73
CA LEU A 25 -8.83 5.84 -20.51
C LEU A 25 -8.34 5.55 -19.10
N LEU A 26 -9.22 5.05 -18.24
CA LEU A 26 -8.89 4.66 -16.88
C LEU A 26 -8.65 3.14 -16.82
N LEU A 27 -7.40 2.77 -16.58
CA LEU A 27 -6.99 1.38 -16.38
C LEU A 27 -7.23 0.97 -14.93
N LEU A 28 -7.97 -0.11 -14.72
CA LEU A 28 -8.31 -0.65 -13.40
C LEU A 28 -7.85 -2.11 -13.29
N ASP A 29 -7.64 -2.59 -12.07
CA ASP A 29 -7.51 -4.03 -11.85
C ASP A 29 -8.86 -4.74 -12.05
N ASN A 30 -8.85 -6.08 -12.04
CA ASN A 30 -10.07 -6.86 -12.24
C ASN A 30 -10.86 -7.12 -10.94
N ALA A 31 -10.77 -6.24 -9.93
CA ALA A 31 -11.56 -6.40 -8.72
C ALA A 31 -13.07 -6.31 -9.05
N SER A 32 -13.86 -7.16 -8.39
CA SER A 32 -15.32 -7.24 -8.61
C SER A 32 -16.03 -5.91 -8.35
N LEU A 33 -15.47 -5.07 -7.47
CA LEU A 33 -15.98 -3.75 -7.14
C LEU A 33 -15.92 -2.75 -8.31
N HIS A 34 -15.06 -2.98 -9.31
CA HIS A 34 -14.95 -2.13 -10.51
C HIS A 34 -15.96 -2.50 -11.60
N ARG A 35 -16.77 -3.54 -11.41
CA ARG A 35 -17.82 -3.94 -12.35
C ARG A 35 -19.03 -3.02 -12.21
N VAL A 36 -18.90 -1.81 -12.75
CA VAL A 36 -19.97 -0.82 -12.85
C VAL A 36 -20.63 -0.90 -14.21
N SER A 37 -21.96 -0.83 -14.25
CA SER A 37 -22.75 -0.90 -15.49
C SER A 37 -22.93 0.46 -16.16
N GLU A 38 -22.64 1.55 -15.44
CA GLU A 38 -22.77 2.91 -15.92
C GLU A 38 -21.72 3.23 -17.00
N GLN A 39 -22.14 3.98 -18.01
CA GLN A 39 -21.26 4.51 -19.03
C GLN A 39 -21.01 6.00 -18.76
N PHE A 40 -19.75 6.41 -18.85
CA PHE A 40 -19.32 7.80 -18.67
C PHE A 40 -18.96 8.40 -20.03
N SER A 41 -19.25 9.68 -20.24
CA SER A 41 -19.03 10.32 -21.56
C SER A 41 -17.56 10.61 -21.87
N ASN A 42 -16.77 10.89 -20.83
CA ASN A 42 -15.38 11.34 -20.94
C ASN A 42 -14.39 10.36 -20.32
N VAL A 43 -14.87 9.34 -19.61
CA VAL A 43 -14.04 8.31 -18.98
C VAL A 43 -14.39 6.94 -19.55
N MET A 44 -13.42 6.29 -20.16
CA MET A 44 -13.53 4.90 -20.59
C MET A 44 -12.84 4.01 -19.55
N LEU A 45 -13.55 3.02 -19.02
CA LEU A 45 -12.97 2.06 -18.08
C LEU A 45 -12.41 0.86 -18.83
N HIS A 46 -11.21 0.42 -18.47
CA HIS A 46 -10.62 -0.81 -18.97
C HIS A 46 -9.97 -1.60 -17.84
N CYS A 47 -10.56 -2.76 -17.53
CA CYS A 47 -9.98 -3.69 -16.55
C CYS A 47 -8.92 -4.55 -17.22
N ILE A 48 -7.72 -4.58 -16.65
CA ILE A 48 -6.64 -5.45 -17.13
C ILE A 48 -6.91 -6.92 -16.79
N LEU A 49 -6.15 -7.83 -17.42
CA LEU A 49 -6.31 -9.26 -17.18
C LEU A 49 -6.11 -9.63 -15.70
N PRO A 50 -6.81 -10.67 -15.20
CA PRO A 50 -6.56 -11.19 -13.86
C PRO A 50 -5.08 -11.51 -13.63
N ASN A 51 -4.59 -11.31 -12.40
CA ASN A 51 -3.21 -11.60 -11.97
C ASN A 51 -2.10 -10.83 -12.69
N THR A 52 -2.43 -9.76 -13.42
CA THR A 52 -1.44 -8.92 -14.10
C THR A 52 -1.17 -7.58 -13.41
N SER A 53 -1.87 -7.27 -12.31
CA SER A 53 -1.77 -5.96 -11.63
C SER A 53 -0.35 -5.62 -11.21
N ALA A 54 0.34 -6.57 -10.56
CA ALA A 54 1.72 -6.40 -10.12
C ALA A 54 2.75 -6.11 -11.24
N HIS A 55 2.38 -6.32 -12.50
CA HIS A 55 3.26 -6.08 -13.65
C HIS A 55 2.78 -4.93 -14.53
N LEU A 56 1.46 -4.79 -14.70
CA LEU A 56 0.86 -3.86 -15.65
C LEU A 56 0.28 -2.60 -15.00
N GLN A 57 -0.03 -2.61 -13.70
CA GLN A 57 -0.54 -1.43 -13.02
C GLN A 57 0.62 -0.52 -12.62
N PRO A 58 0.70 0.70 -13.19
CA PRO A 58 1.75 1.66 -12.82
C PRO A 58 1.67 2.05 -11.34
N GLN A 59 0.48 1.96 -10.74
CA GLN A 59 0.29 2.23 -9.32
C GLN A 59 1.01 1.20 -8.43
N ASP A 60 0.92 -0.08 -8.78
CA ASP A 60 1.56 -1.18 -8.02
C ASP A 60 3.09 -1.13 -8.14
N VAL A 61 3.59 -1.04 -9.38
CA VAL A 61 5.04 -1.06 -9.69
C VAL A 61 5.71 0.29 -9.40
N GLY A 62 4.96 1.39 -9.45
CA GLY A 62 5.47 2.73 -9.20
C GLY A 62 5.25 3.15 -7.75
N ILE A 63 4.12 3.83 -7.52
CA ILE A 63 3.85 4.56 -6.28
C ILE A 63 3.84 3.62 -5.06
N ILE A 64 3.12 2.49 -5.15
CA ILE A 64 2.99 1.54 -4.04
C ILE A 64 4.33 0.87 -3.73
N GLN A 65 5.07 0.43 -4.74
CA GLN A 65 6.39 -0.16 -4.55
C GLN A 65 7.38 0.82 -3.89
N SER A 66 7.38 2.09 -4.34
CA SER A 66 8.22 3.14 -3.76
C SER A 66 7.91 3.35 -2.27
N LEU A 67 6.62 3.52 -1.93
CA LEU A 67 6.17 3.68 -0.54
C LEU A 67 6.55 2.47 0.32
N LYS A 68 6.31 1.24 -0.18
CA LYS A 68 6.73 0.01 0.53
C LYS A 68 8.23 -0.02 0.78
N SER A 69 9.04 0.42 -0.17
CA SER A 69 10.50 0.48 -0.02
C SER A 69 10.92 1.43 1.09
N GLN A 70 10.33 2.62 1.15
CA GLN A 70 10.61 3.60 2.20
C GLN A 70 10.19 3.10 3.59
N ILE A 71 8.99 2.53 3.71
CA ILE A 71 8.52 1.92 4.95
C ILE A 71 9.45 0.77 5.38
N ASN A 72 9.92 -0.06 4.43
CA ASN A 72 10.86 -1.13 4.73
C ASN A 72 12.20 -0.63 5.26
N LYS A 73 12.71 0.51 4.78
CA LYS A 73 13.93 1.13 5.34
C LYS A 73 13.74 1.50 6.81
N ILE A 74 12.61 2.14 7.15
CA ILE A 74 12.28 2.52 8.53
C ILE A 74 12.13 1.26 9.39
N ARG A 75 11.41 0.24 8.90
CA ARG A 75 11.21 -1.03 9.58
C ARG A 75 12.53 -1.75 9.86
N ASN A 76 13.45 -1.76 8.89
CA ASN A 76 14.74 -2.41 9.04
C ASN A 76 15.62 -1.69 10.08
N ALA A 77 15.67 -0.36 10.04
CA ALA A 77 16.38 0.43 11.06
C ALA A 77 15.83 0.15 12.46
N TYR A 78 14.50 0.17 12.61
CA TYR A 78 13.85 -0.18 13.88
C TYR A 78 14.19 -1.60 14.36
N GLY A 79 14.26 -2.56 13.44
CA GLY A 79 14.64 -3.94 13.76
C GLY A 79 16.08 -4.05 14.29
N VAL A 80 17.01 -3.30 13.70
CA VAL A 80 18.40 -3.23 14.17
C VAL A 80 18.47 -2.60 15.56
N ASP A 81 17.84 -1.43 15.76
CA ASP A 81 17.85 -0.73 17.04
C ASP A 81 17.29 -1.61 18.18
N LYS A 82 16.17 -2.32 17.91
CA LYS A 82 15.56 -3.22 18.88
C LYS A 82 16.43 -4.46 19.18
N LEU A 83 17.16 -4.96 18.18
CA LEU A 83 18.09 -6.07 18.39
C LEU A 83 19.26 -5.64 19.27
N ASP A 84 19.83 -4.47 19.02
CA ASP A 84 20.91 -3.90 19.82
C ASP A 84 20.47 -3.70 21.29
N GLU A 85 19.25 -3.21 21.52
CA GLU A 85 18.66 -3.10 22.86
C GLU A 85 18.52 -4.45 23.58
N LEU A 86 18.10 -5.50 22.86
CA LEU A 86 17.96 -6.84 23.43
C LEU A 86 19.32 -7.44 23.80
N LEU A 87 20.31 -7.29 22.92
CA LEU A 87 21.68 -7.76 23.16
C LEU A 87 22.31 -7.03 24.37
N ALA A 88 22.15 -5.72 24.47
CA ALA A 88 22.65 -4.95 25.61
C ALA A 88 22.06 -5.39 26.96
N ARG A 89 20.78 -5.82 26.99
CA ARG A 89 20.15 -6.38 28.19
C ARG A 89 20.68 -7.77 28.53
N MET A 90 21.03 -8.56 27.52
CA MET A 90 21.60 -9.89 27.69
C MET A 90 23.04 -9.87 28.21
N ASP A 91 23.85 -8.91 27.80
CA ASP A 91 25.23 -8.80 28.32
C ASP A 91 25.28 -8.55 29.85
N GLY A 92 24.18 -8.09 30.46
CA GLY A 92 24.02 -7.95 31.91
C GLY A 92 23.45 -9.16 32.65
N MET A 93 22.88 -10.15 31.94
CA MET A 93 22.29 -11.37 32.51
C MET A 93 22.99 -12.58 31.91
N GLY A 94 23.82 -13.29 32.70
CA GLY A 94 24.65 -14.41 32.22
C GLY A 94 23.96 -15.36 31.22
N LYS A 95 24.75 -15.87 30.28
CA LYS A 95 24.40 -16.52 28.98
C LYS A 95 23.53 -17.80 29.03
N GLU A 96 22.47 -17.85 29.82
CA GLU A 96 21.47 -18.92 29.73
C GLU A 96 20.22 -18.44 28.96
N ASN A 97 20.16 -18.87 27.70
CA ASN A 97 18.96 -19.12 26.91
C ASN A 97 18.00 -17.95 26.66
N VAL A 98 18.45 -16.91 25.95
CA VAL A 98 17.51 -15.98 25.29
C VAL A 98 17.35 -16.38 23.84
N GLU A 99 16.24 -17.03 23.54
CA GLU A 99 15.81 -17.31 22.17
C GLU A 99 15.18 -16.04 21.60
N ILE A 100 15.92 -15.32 20.73
CA ILE A 100 15.39 -14.12 20.07
C ILE A 100 14.45 -14.56 18.95
N ASN A 101 13.15 -14.43 19.17
CA ASN A 101 12.16 -14.66 18.13
C ASN A 101 12.18 -13.52 17.10
N SER A 102 12.59 -13.82 15.87
CA SER A 102 12.67 -12.87 14.75
C SER A 102 11.31 -12.23 14.39
N GLU A 103 10.20 -12.92 14.64
CA GLU A 103 8.85 -12.39 14.41
C GLU A 103 8.49 -11.29 15.42
N GLN A 104 8.99 -11.38 16.66
CA GLN A 104 8.76 -10.36 17.68
C GLN A 104 9.56 -9.08 17.43
N LEU A 105 10.67 -9.17 16.69
CA LEU A 105 11.53 -8.01 16.40
C LEU A 105 10.78 -6.93 15.63
N PHE A 106 9.94 -7.33 14.67
CA PHE A 106 9.18 -6.41 13.83
C PHE A 106 7.75 -6.17 14.30
N ASN A 107 7.35 -6.77 15.43
CA ASN A 107 6.01 -6.57 15.95
C ASN A 107 5.85 -5.13 16.45
N VAL A 108 4.94 -4.40 15.79
CA VAL A 108 4.59 -3.01 16.09
C VAL A 108 3.08 -2.85 16.02
N SER A 109 2.53 -1.92 16.80
CA SER A 109 1.10 -1.58 16.67
C SER A 109 0.82 -0.90 15.33
N ILE A 110 -0.43 -1.00 14.87
CA ILE A 110 -0.87 -0.34 13.63
C ILE A 110 -0.62 1.17 13.66
N VAL A 111 -0.70 1.81 14.84
CA VAL A 111 -0.45 3.25 15.01
C VAL A 111 1.02 3.58 14.74
N VAL A 112 1.95 2.74 15.18
CA VAL A 112 3.39 2.92 14.88
C VAL A 112 3.66 2.73 13.39
N ALA A 113 3.07 1.70 12.79
CA ALA A 113 3.19 1.46 11.34
C ALA A 113 2.63 2.64 10.51
N MET A 114 1.49 3.21 10.91
CA MET A 114 0.92 4.42 10.28
C MET A 114 1.85 5.63 10.41
N ARG A 115 2.50 5.82 11.56
CA ARG A 115 3.50 6.88 11.73
C ARG A 115 4.73 6.68 10.85
N TRP A 116 5.12 5.43 10.58
CA TRP A 116 6.18 5.16 9.60
C TRP A 116 5.76 5.55 8.20
N ALA A 117 4.52 5.22 7.81
CA ALA A 117 3.98 5.61 6.50
C ALA A 117 3.87 7.14 6.33
N GLN A 118 3.66 7.91 7.40
CA GLN A 118 3.69 9.39 7.36
C GLN A 118 5.09 9.98 7.16
N LYS A 119 6.14 9.21 7.50
CA LYS A 119 7.55 9.63 7.38
C LYS A 119 8.23 9.13 6.10
N ALA A 120 7.60 8.18 5.42
CA ALA A 120 8.01 7.66 4.11
C ALA A 120 7.68 8.70 3.04
#